data_AF-T1JNX0-F1
#
_entry.id   AF-T1JNX0-F1
#
_cell.length_a   1.000
_cell.length_b   1.000
_cell.length_c   1.000
_cell.angle_alpha   90.00
_cell.angle_beta   90.00
_cell.angle_gamma   90.00
#
_symmetry.space_group_name_H-M   'P 1'
#
loop_
_entity.id
_entity.type
_entity.pdbx_description
1 polymer ?
#
loop_
_entity_poly.entity_id
_entity_poly.type
_entity_poly.pdbx_seq_one_letter_code
_entity_poly.pdbx_strand_id
1 'polypeptide(L)'
;MSFKQLHLTKFRIRFPHTAKTAAVRKAWEKANVVEEWSRTSWAKKLALKKLRAKMTDFDRFKLMKAKQSKNRIINREMLRMKKSLKQNPVKVKSGRHAKKCLSMKKKKIAKQALKPQKK
;
A
#
# COMPACT_ATOMS: atom_id res chain seq x y z
N MET A 1 -24.86 -17.83 -9.90
CA MET A 1 -23.79 -16.85 -10.17
C MET A 1 -22.93 -17.39 -11.30
N SER A 2 -22.66 -16.58 -12.32
CA SER A 2 -21.82 -16.99 -13.45
C SER A 2 -20.34 -16.76 -13.14
N PHE A 3 -19.47 -17.72 -13.46
CA PHE A 3 -18.01 -17.58 -13.25
C PHE A 3 -17.40 -16.40 -13.99
N LYS A 4 -18.02 -15.96 -15.10
CA LYS A 4 -17.58 -14.77 -15.86
C LYS A 4 -17.70 -13.46 -15.07
N GLN A 5 -18.61 -13.39 -14.10
CA GLN A 5 -18.87 -12.19 -13.29
C GLN A 5 -18.02 -12.15 -12.00
N LEU A 6 -17.34 -13.25 -11.67
CA LEU A 6 -16.55 -13.37 -10.44
C LEU A 6 -15.07 -13.23 -10.74
N HIS A 7 -14.39 -12.37 -9.99
CA HIS A 7 -12.94 -12.28 -10.01
C HIS A 7 -12.37 -12.94 -8.76
N LEU A 8 -11.66 -14.05 -8.93
CA LEU A 8 -11.03 -14.76 -7.83
C LEU A 8 -9.93 -13.90 -7.19
N THR A 9 -9.88 -13.93 -5.86
CA THR A 9 -8.83 -13.27 -5.08
C THR A 9 -7.83 -14.30 -4.57
N LYS A 10 -6.69 -13.85 -4.07
CA LYS A 10 -5.63 -14.73 -3.53
C LYS A 10 -6.00 -15.39 -2.19
N PHE A 11 -7.09 -15.00 -1.55
CA PHE A 11 -7.47 -15.49 -0.24
C PHE A 11 -8.11 -16.87 -0.35
N ARG A 12 -7.60 -17.84 0.41
CA ARG A 12 -8.11 -19.22 0.41
C ARG A 12 -8.43 -19.64 1.85
N ILE A 13 -9.66 -20.07 2.07
CA ILE A 13 -10.11 -20.68 3.34
C ILE A 13 -10.45 -22.15 3.04
N ARG A 14 -10.02 -23.06 3.92
CA ARG A 14 -10.33 -24.49 3.80
C ARG A 14 -11.56 -24.81 4.68
N PHE A 15 -12.59 -25.36 4.07
CA PHE A 15 -13.81 -25.86 4.71
C PHE A 15 -14.40 -26.99 3.84
N PRO A 16 -15.26 -27.88 4.39
CA PRO A 16 -15.80 -29.01 3.62
C PRO A 16 -16.74 -28.56 2.50
N HIS A 17 -16.80 -29.32 1.39
CA HIS A 17 -17.44 -28.93 0.13
C HIS A 17 -18.97 -28.66 0.23
N THR A 18 -19.65 -29.09 1.28
CA THR A 18 -21.10 -28.91 1.45
C THR A 18 -21.42 -28.22 2.79
N ALA A 19 -20.49 -27.40 3.30
CA ALA A 19 -20.65 -26.73 4.59
C ALA A 19 -21.86 -25.77 4.62
N LYS A 20 -22.63 -25.80 5.72
CA LYS A 20 -23.69 -24.83 5.99
C LYS A 20 -23.11 -23.43 6.23
N THR A 21 -23.92 -22.39 6.00
CA THR A 21 -23.55 -20.98 6.18
C THR A 21 -22.91 -20.67 7.54
N ALA A 22 -23.38 -21.32 8.61
CA ALA A 22 -22.82 -21.15 9.95
C ALA A 22 -21.35 -21.60 10.05
N ALA A 23 -20.98 -22.72 9.42
CA ALA A 23 -19.61 -23.21 9.42
C ALA A 23 -18.69 -22.32 8.55
N VAL A 24 -19.19 -21.85 7.40
CA VAL A 24 -18.46 -20.91 6.53
C VAL A 24 -18.22 -19.58 7.23
N ARG A 25 -19.23 -19.03 7.94
CA ARG A 25 -19.09 -17.78 8.72
C ARG A 25 -18.02 -17.92 9.80
N LYS A 26 -18.05 -19.00 10.58
CA LYS A 26 -17.02 -19.29 11.60
C LYS A 26 -15.61 -19.36 10.99
N ALA A 27 -15.46 -20.04 9.85
CA ALA A 27 -14.17 -20.13 9.17
C ALA A 27 -13.72 -18.77 8.59
N TRP A 28 -14.66 -17.95 8.12
CA TRP A 28 -14.41 -16.62 7.58
C TRP A 28 -13.94 -15.63 8.65
N GLU A 29 -14.60 -15.64 9.80
CA GLU A 29 -14.24 -14.85 10.98
C GLU A 29 -12.89 -15.31 11.54
N LYS A 30 -12.68 -16.62 11.71
CA LYS A 30 -11.37 -17.17 12.16
C LYS A 30 -10.21 -16.77 11.25
N ALA A 31 -10.44 -16.63 9.95
CA ALA A 31 -9.43 -16.26 8.97
C ALA A 31 -9.25 -14.74 8.80
N ASN A 32 -10.06 -13.91 9.48
CA ASN A 32 -9.99 -12.43 9.43
C ASN A 32 -9.92 -11.85 8.00
N VAL A 33 -10.60 -12.48 7.04
CA VAL A 33 -10.46 -12.15 5.61
C VAL A 33 -10.92 -10.73 5.29
N VAL A 34 -11.89 -10.19 6.04
CA VAL A 34 -12.39 -8.82 5.82
C VAL A 34 -11.30 -7.78 6.10
N GLU A 35 -10.53 -7.96 7.17
CA GLU A 35 -9.44 -7.06 7.52
C GLU A 35 -8.31 -7.16 6.52
N GLU A 36 -7.91 -8.39 6.18
CA GLU A 36 -6.87 -8.64 5.19
C GLU A 36 -7.27 -8.12 3.81
N TRP A 37 -8.53 -8.29 3.40
CA TRP A 37 -9.09 -7.71 2.19
C TRP A 37 -8.99 -6.19 2.22
N SER A 38 -9.42 -5.54 3.29
CA SER A 38 -9.38 -4.08 3.46
C SER A 38 -7.96 -3.50 3.42
N ARG A 39 -6.96 -4.28 3.88
CA ARG A 39 -5.54 -3.89 3.79
C ARG A 39 -5.01 -3.93 2.36
N THR A 40 -5.58 -4.75 1.47
CA THR A 40 -5.12 -4.88 0.09
C THR A 40 -5.22 -3.58 -0.70
N SER A 41 -4.31 -3.40 -1.67
CA SER A 41 -4.36 -2.27 -2.60
C SER A 41 -5.61 -2.30 -3.48
N TRP A 42 -6.15 -3.48 -3.78
CA TRP A 42 -7.36 -3.61 -4.59
C TRP A 42 -8.58 -3.08 -3.85
N ALA A 43 -8.83 -3.53 -2.61
CA ALA A 43 -9.93 -3.02 -1.81
C ALA A 43 -9.84 -1.50 -1.60
N LYS A 44 -8.63 -0.99 -1.31
CA LYS A 44 -8.38 0.45 -1.19
C LYS A 44 -8.74 1.21 -2.45
N LYS A 45 -8.40 0.70 -3.64
CA LYS A 45 -8.78 1.31 -4.92
C LYS A 45 -10.28 1.31 -5.16
N LEU A 46 -10.96 0.21 -4.85
CA LEU A 46 -12.42 0.10 -4.92
C LEU A 46 -13.11 1.11 -4.00
N ALA A 47 -12.65 1.21 -2.75
CA ALA A 47 -13.13 2.20 -1.79
C ALA A 47 -12.89 3.63 -2.30
N LEU A 48 -11.71 3.91 -2.85
CA LEU A 48 -11.39 5.22 -3.44
C LEU A 48 -12.32 5.56 -4.62
N LYS A 49 -12.65 4.58 -5.47
CA LYS A 49 -13.58 4.77 -6.59
C LYS A 49 -14.98 5.12 -6.10
N LYS A 50 -15.47 4.42 -5.06
CA LYS A 50 -16.75 4.71 -4.41
C LYS A 50 -16.77 6.11 -3.79
N LEU A 51 -15.71 6.50 -3.07
CA LEU A 51 -15.60 7.84 -2.47
C LEU A 51 -15.57 8.95 -3.54
N ARG A 52 -14.84 8.75 -4.64
CA ARG A 52 -14.82 9.72 -5.76
C ARG A 52 -16.17 9.86 -6.44
N ALA A 53 -16.91 8.77 -6.58
CA ALA A 53 -18.27 8.81 -7.13
C ALA A 53 -19.25 9.56 -6.20
N LYS A 54 -19.09 9.41 -4.88
CA LYS A 54 -19.91 10.09 -3.86
C LYS A 54 -19.53 11.56 -3.61
N MET A 55 -18.37 12.01 -4.09
CA MET A 55 -17.82 13.34 -3.76
C MET A 55 -18.71 14.48 -4.28
N THR A 56 -19.07 15.40 -3.39
CA THR A 56 -19.85 16.60 -3.73
C THR A 56 -18.95 17.69 -4.33
N ASP A 57 -19.54 18.70 -4.98
CA ASP A 57 -18.77 19.77 -5.62
C ASP A 57 -17.91 20.57 -4.61
N PHE A 58 -18.48 20.89 -3.46
CA PHE A 58 -17.74 21.56 -2.39
C PHE A 58 -16.54 20.75 -1.90
N ASP A 59 -16.65 19.42 -1.84
CA ASP A 59 -15.52 18.54 -1.51
C ASP A 59 -14.43 18.56 -2.58
N ARG A 60 -14.79 18.72 -3.87
CA ARG A 60 -13.83 18.88 -4.96
C ARG A 60 -13.05 20.18 -4.82
N PHE A 61 -13.71 21.28 -4.44
CA PHE A 61 -13.04 22.55 -4.18
C PHE A 61 -12.02 22.43 -3.04
N LYS A 62 -12.41 21.84 -1.90
CA LYS A 62 -11.50 21.57 -0.77
C LYS A 62 -10.30 20.72 -1.18
N LEU A 63 -10.54 19.64 -1.93
CA LEU A 63 -9.48 18.77 -2.46
C LEU A 63 -8.52 19.53 -3.37
N MET A 64 -9.05 20.38 -4.26
CA MET A 64 -8.24 21.18 -5.18
C MET A 64 -7.29 22.11 -4.43
N LYS A 65 -7.78 22.86 -3.43
CA LYS A 65 -6.95 23.74 -2.61
C LYS A 65 -5.88 22.98 -1.82
N ALA A 66 -6.24 21.86 -1.19
CA ALA A 66 -5.29 21.01 -0.47
C ALA A 66 -4.23 20.39 -1.40
N LYS A 67 -4.61 20.00 -2.62
CA LYS A 67 -3.67 19.48 -3.63
C LYS A 67 -2.71 20.56 -4.12
N GLN A 68 -3.21 21.79 -4.31
CA GLN A 68 -2.40 22.93 -4.73
C GLN A 68 -1.30 23.25 -3.70
N SER A 69 -1.64 23.32 -2.41
CA SER A 69 -0.68 23.59 -1.35
C SER A 69 0.38 22.48 -1.25
N LYS A 70 -0.05 21.20 -1.25
CA LYS A 70 0.87 20.05 -1.22
C LYS A 70 1.84 20.05 -2.39
N ASN A 71 1.33 20.28 -3.61
CA ASN A 71 2.14 20.26 -4.83
C ASN A 71 3.16 21.40 -4.84
N ARG A 72 2.84 22.58 -4.30
CA ARG A 72 3.80 23.69 -4.19
C ARG A 72 5.03 23.30 -3.36
N ILE A 73 4.81 22.62 -2.23
CA ILE A 73 5.89 22.15 -1.34
C ILE A 73 6.71 21.05 -2.03
N ILE A 74 6.03 20.03 -2.58
CA ILE A 74 6.69 18.91 -3.26
C ILE A 74 7.54 19.41 -4.43
N ASN A 75 7.01 20.31 -5.26
CA ASN A 75 7.73 20.84 -6.41
C ASN A 75 8.96 21.65 -5.97
N ARG A 76 8.85 22.46 -4.91
CA ARG A 76 9.99 23.20 -4.36
C ARG A 76 11.11 22.26 -3.95
N GLU A 77 10.79 21.22 -3.17
CA GLU A 77 11.79 20.25 -2.69
C GLU A 77 12.34 19.39 -3.83
N MET A 78 11.50 18.94 -4.77
CA MET A 78 11.93 18.24 -5.98
C MET A 78 12.91 19.09 -6.81
N LEU A 79 12.64 20.38 -6.99
CA LEU A 79 13.52 21.29 -7.72
C LEU A 79 14.84 21.49 -6.99
N ARG A 80 14.83 21.61 -5.65
CA ARG A 80 16.05 21.65 -4.82
C ARG A 80 16.89 20.37 -5.01
N MET A 81 16.27 19.19 -4.87
CA MET A 81 16.94 17.90 -5.07
C MET A 81 17.47 17.70 -6.49
N LYS A 82 16.72 18.15 -7.51
CA LYS A 82 17.15 18.08 -8.91
C LYS A 82 18.34 19.00 -9.17
N LYS A 83 18.35 20.22 -8.60
CA LYS A 83 19.49 21.13 -8.66
C LYS A 83 20.73 20.51 -7.99
N SER A 84 20.59 19.95 -6.79
CA SER A 84 21.72 19.31 -6.10
C SER A 84 22.26 18.09 -6.87
N LEU A 85 21.39 17.28 -7.48
CA LEU A 85 21.81 16.15 -8.34
C LEU A 85 22.51 16.61 -9.62
N LYS A 86 22.14 17.77 -10.18
CA LYS A 86 22.81 18.34 -11.35
C LYS A 86 24.22 18.84 -10.99
N GLN A 87 24.36 19.49 -9.84
CA GLN A 87 25.65 20.01 -9.37
C GLN A 87 26.59 18.89 -8.91
N ASN A 88 26.04 17.88 -8.23
CA ASN A 88 26.79 16.71 -7.79
C ASN A 88 26.18 15.47 -8.47
N PRO A 89 26.65 15.09 -9.68
CA PRO A 89 26.16 13.90 -10.36
C PRO A 89 26.52 12.66 -9.55
N VAL A 90 25.55 12.15 -8.79
CA VAL A 90 25.69 10.88 -8.09
C VAL A 90 25.80 9.79 -9.15
N LYS A 91 26.92 9.06 -9.20
CA LYS A 91 27.06 7.84 -10.01
C LYS A 91 26.00 6.83 -9.54
N VAL A 92 24.86 6.82 -10.21
CA VAL A 92 23.82 5.82 -9.98
C VAL A 92 24.41 4.48 -10.43
N LYS A 93 24.75 3.61 -9.47
CA LYS A 93 25.20 2.24 -9.79
C LYS A 93 24.04 1.51 -10.47
N SER A 94 24.05 1.44 -11.79
CA SER A 94 23.11 0.66 -12.58
C SER A 94 23.37 -0.84 -12.38
N GLY A 95 22.30 -1.62 -12.23
CA GLY A 95 22.34 -3.09 -12.26
C GLY A 95 22.84 -3.82 -11.00
N ARG A 96 21.98 -4.72 -10.46
CA ARG A 96 22.20 -5.73 -9.39
C ARG A 96 22.73 -5.26 -8.01
N HIS A 97 23.68 -4.35 -7.94
CA HIS A 97 24.29 -3.86 -6.69
C HIS A 97 23.32 -3.00 -5.84
N ALA A 98 22.39 -2.27 -6.46
CA ALA A 98 21.37 -1.50 -5.75
C ALA A 98 20.43 -2.40 -4.92
N LYS A 99 20.05 -3.57 -5.45
CA LYS A 99 19.21 -4.56 -4.74
C LYS A 99 19.96 -5.18 -3.56
N LYS A 100 21.27 -5.45 -3.72
CA LYS A 100 22.15 -5.96 -2.65
C LYS A 100 22.33 -4.94 -1.52
N CYS A 101 22.51 -3.66 -1.85
CA CYS A 101 22.68 -2.59 -0.85
C CYS A 101 21.39 -2.30 -0.06
N LEU A 102 20.22 -2.32 -0.72
CA LEU A 102 18.90 -2.18 -0.06
C LEU A 102 18.57 -3.38 0.85
N SER A 103 18.92 -4.59 0.42
CA SER A 103 18.84 -5.83 1.22
C SER A 103 19.71 -5.75 2.48
N MET A 104 20.97 -5.30 2.34
CA MET A 104 21.89 -5.12 3.46
C MET A 104 21.43 -4.01 4.42
N LYS A 105 20.87 -2.91 3.90
CA LYS A 105 20.33 -1.82 4.71
C LYS A 105 19.10 -2.25 5.51
N LYS A 106 18.20 -3.06 4.92
CA LYS A 106 17.08 -3.70 5.65
C LYS A 106 17.57 -4.65 6.76
N LYS A 107 18.58 -5.49 6.49
CA LYS A 107 19.17 -6.38 7.51
C LYS A 107 19.84 -5.61 8.65
N LYS A 108 20.50 -4.48 8.36
CA LYS A 108 21.17 -3.65 9.37
C LYS A 108 20.15 -2.94 10.29
N ILE A 109 19.06 -2.42 9.72
CA ILE A 109 17.95 -1.82 10.49
C ILE A 109 17.26 -2.88 11.37
N ALA A 110 17.02 -4.08 10.85
CA ALA A 110 16.44 -5.18 11.62
C ALA A 110 17.34 -5.63 12.80
N LYS A 111 18.66 -5.72 12.60
CA LYS A 111 19.62 -6.03 13.69
C LYS A 111 19.71 -4.93 14.75
N GLN A 112 19.47 -3.68 14.37
CA GLN A 112 19.51 -2.54 15.31
C GLN A 112 18.22 -2.44 16.14
N ALA A 113 17.09 -2.91 15.61
CA ALA A 113 15.81 -3.02 16.33
C ALA A 113 15.74 -4.21 17.32
N LEU A 114 16.68 -5.16 17.23
CA LEU A 114 16.77 -6.37 18.06
C LEU A 114 17.84 -6.27 19.18
N LYS A 115 18.47 -5.10 19.39
CA LYS A 115 19.39 -4.94 20.51
C LYS A 115 18.58 -4.93 21.82
N PRO A 116 18.80 -5.87 22.75
CA PRO A 116 18.12 -5.84 24.03
C PRO A 116 18.55 -4.59 24.78
N GLN A 117 17.57 -3.79 25.20
CA GLN A 117 17.78 -2.65 26.09
C GLN A 117 18.37 -3.21 27.38
N LYS A 118 19.65 -2.93 27.65
CA LYS A 118 20.25 -3.27 28.95
C LYS A 118 19.48 -2.51 30.02
N LYS A 119 18.90 -3.26 30.96
CA LYS A 119 18.40 -2.75 32.24
C LYS A 119 19.57 -2.24 33.06
#